data_AF-A0A6A6E0Z1-F1
#
_entry.id   AF-A0A6A6E0Z1-F1
#
_cell.length_a   1.000
_cell.length_b   1.000
_cell.length_c   1.000
_cell.angle_alpha   90.00
_cell.angle_beta   90.00
_cell.angle_gamma   90.00
#
_symmetry.space_group_name_H-M   'P 1'
#
loop_
_entity.id
_entity.type
_entity.pdbx_description
1 polymer ?
#
loop_
_entity_poly.entity_id
_entity_poly.type
_entity_poly.pdbx_seq_one_letter_code
_entity_poly.pdbx_strand_id
1 'polypeptide(L)'
;NTQHLRQYSWSCGTLNGVKAVFQPSDNLSICYFCGKQFPPHYDSQSKHLETEHKFSECNKKKKFFRADNFRQHIAHGHNGILGSWMKELVDAAKTEKGSI
;
A
#
# COMPACT_ATOMS: atom_id res chain seq x y z
N ASN A 1 14.02 -11.56 -29.86
CA ASN A 1 14.52 -10.89 -28.64
C ASN A 1 13.34 -10.60 -27.72
N THR A 2 12.85 -11.60 -27.00
CA THR A 2 11.72 -11.49 -26.08
C THR A 2 12.29 -11.43 -24.68
N GLN A 3 12.46 -10.22 -24.15
CA GLN A 3 12.92 -10.02 -22.79
C GLN A 3 11.95 -10.70 -21.82
N HIS A 4 12.47 -11.63 -21.02
CA HIS A 4 11.77 -12.15 -19.85
C HIS A 4 11.39 -10.96 -18.96
N LEU A 5 10.13 -10.52 -19.05
CA LEU A 5 9.58 -9.53 -18.13
C LEU A 5 9.56 -10.20 -16.75
N ARG A 6 10.54 -9.86 -15.90
CA ARG A 6 10.52 -10.17 -14.46
C ARG A 6 9.12 -9.85 -13.96
N GLN A 7 8.35 -10.89 -13.67
CA GLN A 7 6.91 -10.76 -13.49
C GLN A 7 6.67 -10.20 -12.08
N TYR A 8 6.65 -8.87 -11.98
CA TYR A 8 6.35 -8.18 -10.73
C TYR A 8 4.91 -8.47 -10.30
N SER A 9 4.69 -8.56 -8.99
CA SER A 9 3.35 -8.57 -8.41
C SER A 9 3.20 -7.56 -7.30
N TRP A 10 2.01 -6.97 -7.21
CA TRP A 10 1.61 -6.05 -6.16
C TRP A 10 0.62 -6.74 -5.24
N SER A 11 0.77 -6.54 -3.93
CA SER A 11 -0.19 -7.05 -2.96
C SER A 11 -0.16 -6.23 -1.67
N CYS A 12 -1.33 -6.08 -1.04
CA CYS A 12 -1.40 -5.51 0.31
C CYS A 12 -0.68 -6.37 1.35
N GLY A 13 -0.48 -7.67 1.09
CA GLY A 13 0.30 -8.55 1.97
C GLY A 13 1.81 -8.27 1.96
N THR A 14 2.33 -7.58 0.94
CA THR A 14 3.73 -7.13 0.92
C THR A 14 3.97 -6.00 1.94
N LEU A 15 2.92 -5.21 2.22
CA LEU A 15 2.99 -4.09 3.15
C LEU A 15 2.98 -4.64 4.58
N ASN A 16 4.15 -4.64 5.22
CA ASN A 16 4.36 -5.29 6.52
C ASN A 16 3.80 -4.46 7.68
N GLY A 17 2.48 -4.49 7.82
CA GLY A 17 1.76 -3.86 8.94
C GLY A 17 1.60 -2.34 8.81
N VAL A 18 1.13 -1.73 9.90
CA VAL A 18 0.71 -0.32 9.94
C VAL A 18 1.83 0.61 9.49
N LYS A 19 3.06 0.42 9.94
CA LYS A 19 4.19 1.32 9.60
C LYS A 19 4.51 1.36 8.11
N ALA A 20 4.26 0.29 7.35
CA ALA A 20 4.60 0.21 5.93
C ALA A 20 3.70 1.09 5.05
N VAL A 21 2.56 1.54 5.57
CA VAL A 21 1.58 2.34 4.84
C VAL A 21 1.52 3.80 5.30
N PHE A 22 2.46 4.19 6.15
CA PHE A 22 2.68 5.58 6.52
C PHE A 22 4.09 6.02 6.17
N GLN A 23 4.21 7.29 5.77
CA GLN A 23 5.51 7.92 5.62
C GLN A 23 6.17 8.08 6.99
N PRO A 24 7.40 7.58 7.19
CA PRO A 24 8.18 7.84 8.39
C PRO A 24 8.52 9.34 8.47
N SER A 25 8.23 9.95 9.60
CA SER A 25 8.42 11.37 9.86
C SER A 25 8.42 11.60 11.37
N ASP A 26 9.28 12.48 11.85
CA ASP A 26 9.41 12.77 13.28
C ASP A 26 8.22 13.56 13.83
N ASN A 27 7.53 14.33 12.97
CA ASN A 27 6.46 15.23 13.40
C ASN A 27 5.07 14.70 13.04
N LEU A 28 4.86 14.37 11.76
CA LEU A 28 3.56 13.95 11.23
C LEU A 28 3.75 12.85 10.20
N SER A 29 3.14 11.69 10.46
CA SER A 29 3.10 10.58 9.53
C SER A 29 2.00 10.81 8.49
N ILE A 30 2.32 10.59 7.21
CA ILE A 30 1.36 10.73 6.11
C ILE A 30 0.85 9.35 5.72
N CYS A 31 -0.46 9.15 5.70
CA CYS A 31 -1.06 7.91 5.20
C CYS A 31 -0.87 7.79 3.70
N TYR A 32 -0.25 6.72 3.22
CA TYR A 32 -0.02 6.51 1.79
C TYR A 32 -1.26 6.08 1.00
N PHE A 33 -2.38 5.74 1.66
CA PHE A 33 -3.65 5.48 0.98
C PHE A 33 -4.39 6.76 0.60
N CYS A 34 -4.40 7.78 1.47
CA CYS A 34 -5.22 8.98 1.29
C CYS A 34 -4.48 10.32 1.43
N GLY A 35 -3.20 10.33 1.82
CA GLY A 35 -2.41 11.54 2.01
C GLY A 35 -2.72 12.33 3.30
N LYS A 36 -3.65 11.85 4.15
CA LYS A 36 -3.97 12.50 5.43
C LYS A 36 -2.78 12.39 6.40
N GLN A 37 -2.57 13.45 7.19
CA GLN A 37 -1.53 13.52 8.22
C GLN A 37 -2.05 13.06 9.57
N PHE A 38 -1.22 12.33 10.31
CA PHE A 38 -1.53 11.81 11.63
C PHE A 38 -0.32 11.96 12.56
N PRO A 39 -0.56 12.03 13.89
CA PRO A 39 0.51 11.83 14.85
C PRO A 39 1.26 10.52 14.59
N PRO A 40 2.58 10.45 14.78
CA PRO A 40 3.40 9.25 14.58
C PRO A 40 3.19 8.20 15.69
N HIS A 41 1.97 8.08 16.20
CA HIS A 41 1.56 7.11 17.22
C HIS A 41 0.83 5.93 16.57
N TYR A 42 1.23 4.72 16.97
CA TYR A 42 0.69 3.48 16.44
C TYR A 42 -0.84 3.41 16.57
N ASP A 43 -1.43 3.83 17.69
CA ASP A 43 -2.88 3.80 17.90
C ASP A 43 -3.64 4.69 16.91
N SER A 44 -3.16 5.92 16.69
CA SER A 44 -3.78 6.85 15.73
C SER A 44 -3.72 6.30 14.30
N GLN A 45 -2.58 5.74 13.92
CA GLN A 45 -2.34 5.15 12.61
C GLN A 45 -3.17 3.87 12.39
N SER A 46 -3.17 2.96 13.37
CA SER A 46 -3.90 1.69 13.30
C SER A 46 -5.40 1.93 13.20
N LYS A 47 -5.94 2.78 14.08
CA LYS A 47 -7.36 3.15 14.06
C LYS A 47 -7.76 3.73 12.71
N HIS A 48 -6.96 4.63 12.15
CA HIS A 48 -7.23 5.19 10.82
C HIS A 48 -7.29 4.12 9.72
N LEU A 49 -6.34 3.18 9.70
CA LEU A 49 -6.32 2.09 8.72
C LEU A 49 -7.53 1.16 8.85
N GLU A 50 -7.97 0.88 10.07
CA GLU A 50 -9.12 0.02 10.32
C GLU A 50 -10.43 0.70 9.93
N THR A 51 -10.62 1.97 10.30
CA THR A 51 -11.90 2.66 10.06
C THR A 51 -12.05 3.17 8.62
N GLU A 52 -11.00 3.76 8.03
CA GLU A 52 -11.10 4.42 6.72
C GLU A 52 -10.74 3.47 5.57
N HIS A 53 -9.74 2.62 5.80
CA HIS A 53 -9.13 1.80 4.75
C HIS A 53 -9.47 0.32 4.87
N LYS A 54 -10.09 -0.14 5.96
CA LYS A 54 -10.42 -1.57 6.20
C LYS A 54 -9.24 -2.50 5.93
N PHE A 55 -8.02 -2.04 6.26
CA PHE A 55 -6.79 -2.74 5.87
C PHE A 55 -6.69 -4.15 6.46
N SER A 56 -7.24 -4.36 7.66
CA SER A 56 -7.30 -5.68 8.31
C SER A 56 -8.24 -6.66 7.61
N GLU A 57 -9.28 -6.17 6.93
CA GLU A 57 -10.28 -7.00 6.24
C GLU A 57 -9.91 -7.31 4.78
N CYS A 58 -8.87 -6.66 4.26
CA CYS A 58 -8.44 -6.85 2.89
C CYS A 58 -7.81 -8.23 2.67
N ASN A 59 -8.08 -8.82 1.50
CA ASN A 59 -7.44 -10.06 1.09
C ASN A 59 -5.96 -9.82 0.72
N LYS A 60 -5.09 -9.91 1.73
CA LYS A 60 -3.62 -9.77 1.63
C LYS A 60 -2.94 -10.83 0.75
N LYS A 61 -3.65 -11.88 0.34
CA LYS A 61 -3.14 -12.89 -0.61
C LYS A 61 -3.39 -12.50 -2.07
N LYS A 62 -4.27 -11.52 -2.32
CA LYS A 62 -4.60 -11.07 -3.69
C LYS A 62 -3.36 -10.44 -4.32
N LYS A 63 -2.95 -11.00 -5.46
CA LYS A 63 -1.83 -10.50 -6.26
C LYS A 63 -2.36 -9.81 -7.50
N PHE A 64 -1.81 -8.65 -7.78
CA PHE A 64 -2.05 -7.90 -9.00
C PHE A 64 -0.76 -7.94 -9.82
N PHE A 65 -0.82 -8.31 -11.08
CA PHE A 65 0.36 -8.34 -11.96
C PHE A 65 0.55 -7.05 -12.76
N ARG A 66 -0.25 -6.04 -12.43
CA ARG A 66 -0.19 -4.71 -13.00
C ARG A 66 -0.43 -3.66 -11.93
N ALA A 67 0.35 -2.58 -11.98
CA ALA A 67 0.26 -1.48 -11.04
C ALA A 67 -1.09 -0.75 -11.11
N ASP A 68 -1.69 -0.59 -12.31
CA ASP A 68 -2.98 0.06 -12.50
C ASP A 68 -4.13 -0.70 -11.82
N ASN A 69 -4.19 -2.02 -11.96
CA ASN A 69 -5.17 -2.86 -11.26
C ASN A 69 -5.03 -2.77 -9.74
N PHE A 70 -3.79 -2.68 -9.24
CA PHE A 70 -3.53 -2.48 -7.82
C PHE A 70 -4.00 -1.09 -7.33
N ARG A 71 -3.77 -0.04 -8.12
CA ARG A 71 -4.27 1.32 -7.83
C ARG A 71 -5.81 1.36 -7.78
N GLN A 72 -6.48 0.72 -8.73
CA GLN A 72 -7.94 0.60 -8.71
C GLN A 72 -8.45 -0.16 -7.48
N HIS A 73 -7.76 -1.24 -7.10
CA HIS A 73 -8.09 -1.96 -5.87
C HIS A 73 -7.97 -1.07 -4.64
N ILE A 74 -6.94 -0.22 -4.55
CA ILE A 74 -6.82 0.72 -3.45
C ILE A 74 -7.95 1.77 -3.49
N ALA A 75 -8.26 2.32 -4.66
CA ALA A 75 -9.32 3.31 -4.78
C ALA A 75 -10.68 2.76 -4.33
N HIS A 76 -11.04 1.55 -4.76
CA HIS A 76 -12.36 0.97 -4.47
C HIS A 76 -12.41 0.16 -3.17
N GLY A 77 -11.34 -0.55 -2.82
CA GLY A 77 -11.28 -1.45 -1.68
C GLY A 77 -10.76 -0.79 -0.41
N HIS A 78 -9.91 0.22 -0.55
CA HIS A 78 -9.35 0.97 0.57
C HIS A 78 -9.81 2.43 0.60
N ASN A 79 -10.78 2.87 -0.23
CA ASN A 79 -11.16 4.29 -0.34
C ASN A 79 -9.94 5.21 -0.55
N GLY A 80 -8.89 4.70 -1.21
CA GLY A 80 -7.67 5.44 -1.41
C GLY A 80 -7.85 6.55 -2.45
N ILE A 81 -7.11 7.63 -2.27
CA ILE A 81 -7.12 8.76 -3.21
C ILE A 81 -5.97 8.56 -4.19
N LEU A 82 -6.27 8.62 -5.48
CA LEU A 82 -5.26 8.55 -6.53
C LEU A 82 -4.45 9.85 -6.53
N GLY A 83 -3.23 9.80 -6.00
CA GLY A 83 -2.33 10.95 -5.89
C GLY A 83 -0.87 10.57 -6.12
N SER A 84 0.01 11.56 -6.12
CA SER A 84 1.46 11.36 -6.31
C SER A 84 2.08 10.48 -5.22
N TRP A 85 1.59 10.58 -3.98
CA TRP A 85 2.01 9.74 -2.84
C TRP A 85 1.71 8.25 -3.04
N MET A 86 0.75 7.91 -3.89
CA MET A 86 0.40 6.52 -4.19
C MET A 86 1.52 5.80 -4.94
N LYS A 87 2.41 6.54 -5.61
CA LYS A 87 3.56 5.94 -6.31
C LYS A 87 4.46 5.17 -5.32
N GLU A 88 4.76 5.77 -4.17
CA GLU A 88 5.59 5.15 -3.13
C GLU A 88 4.89 3.92 -2.54
N LEU A 89 3.58 4.00 -2.29
CA LEU A 89 2.78 2.85 -1.84
C LEU A 89 2.82 1.68 -2.82
N VAL A 90 2.65 1.99 -4.10
CA VAL A 90 2.64 1.00 -5.18
C VAL A 90 4.03 0.39 -5.33
N ASP A 91 5.10 1.14 -5.12
CA ASP A 91 6.46 0.59 -5.12
C ASP A 91 6.71 -0.31 -3.90
N ALA A 92 6.31 0.11 -2.70
CA ALA A 92 6.44 -0.68 -1.48
C ALA A 92 5.63 -1.99 -1.52
N ALA A 93 4.50 -2.01 -2.23
CA ALA A 93 3.67 -3.20 -2.39
C ALA A 93 4.21 -4.19 -3.46
N LYS A 94 5.24 -3.78 -4.21
CA LYS A 94 5.80 -4.52 -5.35
C LYS A 94 6.74 -5.62 -4.87
N THR A 95 6.62 -6.79 -5.48
CA THR A 95 7.52 -7.94 -5.28
C THR A 95 8.01 -8.44 -6.63
N GLU A 96 9.31 -8.73 -6.72
CA GLU A 96 9.91 -9.47 -7.84
C GLU A 96 9.73 -10.97 -7.62
N LYS A 97 9.25 -11.71 -8.63
CA LYS A 97 9.39 -13.17 -8.60
C LYS A 97 10.89 -13.53 -8.74
N GLY A 98 11.55 -13.80 -7.62
CA GLY A 98 12.96 -14.23 -7.62
C GLY A 98 13.70 -14.29 -6.27
N SER A 99 13.03 -14.58 -5.16
CA SER A 99 13.75 -14.98 -3.92
C SER A 99 13.05 -16.15 -3.25
N ILE A 100 13.33 -17.34 -3.79
CA ILE A 100 13.52 -18.57 -3.03
C ILE A 100 14.92 -19.04 -3.40
#